data_AF-A0A932J1S1-F1
#
_entry.id   AF-A0A932J1S1-F1
#
_cell.length_a   1.000
_cell.length_b   1.000
_cell.length_c   1.000
_cell.angle_alpha   90.00
_cell.angle_beta   90.00
_cell.angle_gamma   90.00
#
_symmetry.space_group_name_H-M   'P 1'
#
loop_
_entity.id
_entity.type
_entity.pdbx_description
1 polymer ?
#
loop_
_entity_poly.entity_id
_entity_poly.type
_entity_poly.pdbx_seq_one_letter_code
_entity_poly.pdbx_strand_id
1 'polypeptide(L)'
;MGISTPGIGSGLDINGIITKLMAVESQPLQTFDSKEANLQGKISALGSLNGAVSSLQSSLTSLSNQATFQSVSATPTDTSIFTASATSKANAGIYSINVKQLAQSQTLATAGIASNTATIGNGGTTTLSFRLGAISGGVFGLAGNALSNSITSSGIADGSLTINGVAISTDSSTKSAKALAAAINAKSSTTNVVANAGTTATSATLFGSGGASTFGDIDTSASGTYSLSVGGVEIASQATGIASGGGVTAASIDSVLAGTNATTTALTAAN
;
A
#
# COMPACT_ATOMS: atom_id res chain seq x y z
N MET A 1 81.27 -65.14 -19.38
CA MET A 1 81.51 -64.44 -18.10
C MET A 1 81.87 -63.01 -18.41
N GLY A 2 81.02 -62.07 -17.97
CA GLY A 2 81.21 -60.64 -18.18
C GLY A 2 79.96 -59.83 -17.88
N ILE A 3 79.24 -60.16 -16.79
CA ILE A 3 78.40 -59.15 -16.13
C ILE A 3 79.40 -58.22 -15.44
N SER A 4 79.61 -57.05 -16.04
CA SER A 4 80.23 -55.93 -15.36
C SER A 4 79.10 -55.21 -14.63
N THR A 5 79.10 -55.32 -13.31
CA THR A 5 78.28 -54.55 -12.38
C THR A 5 78.88 -53.15 -12.22
N PRO A 6 78.21 -52.07 -12.63
CA PRO A 6 78.54 -50.72 -12.21
C PRO A 6 77.57 -50.34 -11.08
N GLY A 7 77.77 -50.98 -9.93
CA GLY A 7 77.49 -50.33 -8.66
C GLY A 7 78.76 -49.58 -8.26
N ILE A 8 78.60 -48.33 -7.85
CA ILE A 8 79.56 -47.54 -7.06
C ILE A 8 80.79 -46.96 -7.80
N GLY A 9 80.57 -45.98 -8.68
CA GLY A 9 81.66 -45.14 -9.22
C GLY A 9 81.43 -44.47 -10.57
N SER A 10 80.34 -44.79 -11.28
CA SER A 10 79.98 -44.07 -12.51
C SER A 10 79.36 -42.73 -12.15
N GLY A 11 79.63 -41.67 -12.93
CA GLY A 11 78.84 -40.45 -12.99
C GLY A 11 77.42 -40.74 -13.48
N LEU A 12 76.69 -41.54 -12.71
CA LEU A 12 75.30 -41.85 -12.87
C LEU A 12 74.59 -40.57 -12.50
N ASP A 13 74.12 -39.87 -13.52
CA ASP A 13 73.26 -38.72 -13.34
C ASP A 13 71.89 -39.20 -12.82
N ILE A 14 71.84 -39.45 -11.51
CA ILE A 14 70.63 -39.87 -10.79
C ILE A 14 69.53 -38.83 -11.00
N ASN A 15 69.89 -37.54 -11.04
CA ASN A 15 68.95 -36.46 -11.36
C ASN A 15 68.41 -36.62 -12.79
N GLY A 16 69.26 -36.96 -13.76
CA GLY A 16 68.87 -37.23 -15.14
C GLY A 16 67.99 -38.47 -15.30
N ILE A 17 68.24 -39.56 -14.56
CA ILE A 17 67.39 -40.76 -14.56
C ILE A 17 66.04 -40.46 -13.89
N ILE A 18 66.03 -39.78 -12.75
CA ILE A 18 64.80 -39.34 -12.07
C ILE A 18 64.00 -38.41 -12.98
N THR A 19 64.65 -37.45 -13.64
CA THR A 19 63.98 -36.54 -14.59
C THR A 19 63.37 -37.31 -15.76
N LYS A 20 64.07 -38.32 -16.30
CA LYS A 20 63.54 -39.19 -17.36
C LYS A 20 62.39 -40.08 -16.87
N LEU A 21 62.45 -40.61 -15.66
CA LEU A 21 61.36 -41.40 -15.07
C LEU A 21 60.13 -40.52 -14.80
N MET A 22 60.31 -39.34 -14.21
CA MET A 22 59.24 -38.35 -14.01
C MET A 22 58.66 -37.87 -15.34
N ALA A 23 59.47 -37.72 -16.39
CA ALA A 23 58.98 -37.37 -17.72
C ALA A 23 58.08 -38.47 -18.30
N VAL A 24 58.37 -39.75 -18.04
CA VAL A 24 57.50 -40.88 -18.44
C VAL A 24 56.26 -40.94 -17.56
N GLU A 25 56.41 -40.76 -16.25
CA GLU A 25 55.32 -40.78 -15.27
C GLU A 25 54.34 -39.61 -15.44
N SER A 26 54.78 -38.50 -16.04
CA SER A 26 53.95 -37.33 -16.39
C SER A 26 53.31 -37.39 -17.79
N GLN A 27 53.62 -38.38 -18.63
CA GLN A 27 52.95 -38.55 -19.95
C GLN A 27 51.42 -38.69 -19.87
N PRO A 28 50.83 -39.40 -18.88
CA PRO A 28 49.39 -39.46 -18.73
C PRO A 28 48.77 -38.07 -18.48
N LEU A 29 49.47 -37.21 -17.73
CA LEU A 29 49.03 -35.84 -17.44
C LEU A 29 48.97 -35.00 -18.72
N GLN A 30 50.02 -35.03 -19.54
CA GLN A 30 50.02 -34.35 -20.85
C GLN A 30 48.93 -34.87 -21.80
N THR A 31 48.57 -36.15 -21.68
CA THR A 31 47.46 -36.73 -22.45
C THR A 31 46.11 -36.18 -21.98
N PHE A 32 45.93 -35.98 -20.68
CA PHE A 32 44.73 -35.33 -20.13
C PHE A 32 44.66 -33.85 -20.49
N ASP A 33 45.77 -33.11 -20.40
CA ASP A 33 45.85 -31.70 -20.83
C ASP A 33 45.49 -31.53 -22.31
N SER A 34 45.98 -32.45 -23.16
CA SER A 34 45.65 -32.48 -24.59
C SER A 34 44.17 -32.78 -24.84
N LYS A 35 43.57 -33.68 -24.04
CA LYS A 35 42.13 -33.99 -24.10
C LYS A 35 41.29 -32.79 -23.63
N GLU A 36 41.69 -32.13 -22.56
CA GLU A 36 41.04 -30.93 -22.04
C GLU A 36 41.06 -29.81 -23.08
N ALA A 37 42.23 -29.52 -23.66
CA ALA A 37 42.35 -28.54 -24.73
C ALA A 37 41.46 -28.88 -25.95
N ASN A 38 41.37 -30.16 -26.33
CA ASN A 38 40.48 -30.61 -27.40
C ASN A 38 39.00 -30.41 -27.06
N LEU A 39 38.59 -30.74 -25.83
CA LEU A 39 37.23 -30.55 -25.35
C LEU A 39 36.88 -29.06 -25.24
N GLN A 40 37.78 -28.22 -24.75
CA GLN A 40 37.59 -26.77 -24.68
C GLN A 40 37.47 -26.14 -26.08
N GLY A 41 38.23 -26.65 -27.05
CA GLY A 41 38.09 -26.28 -28.46
C GLY A 41 36.72 -26.66 -29.02
N LYS A 42 36.23 -27.87 -28.73
CA LYS A 42 34.88 -28.33 -29.11
C LYS A 42 33.78 -27.48 -28.47
N ILE A 43 33.91 -27.14 -27.19
CA ILE A 43 32.96 -26.27 -26.47
C ILE A 43 32.90 -24.89 -27.12
N SER A 44 34.05 -24.29 -27.43
CA SER A 44 34.13 -22.98 -28.09
C SER A 44 33.52 -23.00 -29.49
N ALA A 45 33.76 -24.07 -30.26
CA ALA A 45 33.16 -24.26 -31.58
C ALA A 45 31.62 -24.42 -31.50
N LEU A 46 31.13 -25.21 -30.54
CA LEU A 46 29.68 -25.37 -30.30
C LEU A 46 29.04 -24.07 -29.79
N GLY A 47 29.73 -23.31 -28.94
CA GLY A 47 29.27 -22.00 -28.48
C GLY A 47 29.13 -21.01 -29.63
N SER A 48 30.10 -20.99 -30.54
CA SER A 48 30.06 -20.16 -31.75
C SER A 48 28.91 -20.56 -32.68
N LEU A 49 28.71 -21.87 -32.88
CA LEU A 49 27.59 -22.40 -33.65
C LEU A 49 26.23 -22.02 -33.03
N ASN A 50 26.08 -22.18 -31.71
CA ASN A 50 24.87 -21.78 -30.98
C ASN A 50 24.59 -20.29 -31.11
N GLY A 51 25.62 -19.45 -31.03
CA GLY A 51 25.49 -18.00 -31.25
C GLY A 51 25.00 -17.66 -32.68
N ALA A 52 25.56 -18.34 -33.68
CA ALA A 52 25.14 -18.17 -35.08
C ALA A 52 23.69 -18.63 -35.31
N VAL A 53 23.30 -19.79 -34.76
CA VAL A 53 21.93 -20.31 -34.85
C VAL A 53 20.93 -19.42 -34.12
N SER A 54 21.28 -18.89 -32.94
CA SER A 54 20.44 -17.95 -32.19
C SER A 54 20.22 -16.64 -32.96
N SER A 55 21.26 -16.13 -33.61
CA SER A 55 21.16 -14.93 -34.47
C SER A 55 20.27 -15.18 -35.69
N LEU A 56 20.40 -16.35 -36.32
CA LEU A 56 19.55 -16.76 -37.43
C LEU A 56 18.08 -16.92 -36.98
N GLN A 57 17.84 -17.56 -35.84
CA GLN A 57 16.51 -17.72 -35.27
C GLN A 57 15.84 -16.37 -34.97
N SER A 58 16.60 -15.41 -34.42
CA SER A 58 16.10 -14.06 -34.14
C SER A 58 15.70 -13.32 -35.41
N SER A 59 16.51 -13.45 -36.47
CA SER A 59 16.23 -12.87 -37.79
C SER A 59 14.99 -13.50 -38.44
N LEU A 60 14.86 -14.83 -38.37
CA LEU A 60 13.69 -15.55 -38.87
C LEU A 60 12.41 -15.23 -38.10
N THR A 61 12.50 -15.02 -36.79
CA THR A 61 11.34 -14.62 -35.95
C THR A 61 10.85 -13.21 -36.33
N SER A 62 11.77 -12.31 -36.64
CA SER A 62 11.40 -10.97 -37.12
C SER A 62 10.74 -11.04 -38.51
N LEU A 63 11.22 -11.94 -39.37
CA LEU A 63 10.68 -12.17 -40.70
C LEU A 63 9.36 -12.97 -40.69
N SER A 64 9.10 -13.81 -39.68
CA SER A 64 7.84 -14.56 -39.59
C SER A 64 6.67 -13.68 -39.11
N ASN A 65 6.95 -12.46 -38.63
CA ASN A 65 5.92 -11.53 -38.21
C ASN A 65 5.19 -10.91 -39.42
N GLN A 66 3.98 -11.39 -39.68
CA GLN A 66 3.10 -10.89 -40.74
C GLN A 66 2.83 -9.38 -40.64
N ALA A 67 2.88 -8.79 -39.43
CA ALA A 67 2.67 -7.36 -39.24
C ALA A 67 3.75 -6.52 -39.93
N THR A 68 4.97 -7.04 -40.08
CA THR A 68 6.07 -6.36 -40.77
C THR A 68 5.76 -6.13 -42.25
N PHE A 69 5.09 -7.09 -42.90
CA PHE A 69 4.73 -7.00 -44.32
C PHE A 69 3.44 -6.23 -44.59
N GLN A 70 2.60 -6.08 -43.57
CA GLN A 70 1.37 -5.28 -43.65
C GLN A 70 1.54 -3.88 -43.04
N SER A 71 2.77 -3.50 -42.71
CA SER A 71 3.07 -2.18 -42.18
C SER A 71 2.82 -1.13 -43.25
N VAL A 72 2.02 -0.11 -42.92
CA VAL A 72 1.80 1.06 -43.77
C VAL A 72 2.36 2.28 -43.07
N SER A 73 2.87 3.24 -43.85
CA SER A 73 3.33 4.53 -43.33
C SER A 73 2.20 5.56 -43.42
N ALA A 74 2.13 6.45 -42.43
CA ALA A 74 1.29 7.63 -42.48
C ALA A 74 2.17 8.86 -42.74
N THR A 75 1.89 9.60 -43.81
CA THR A 75 2.63 10.82 -44.15
C THR A 75 1.67 12.01 -44.15
N PRO A 76 1.67 12.82 -43.09
CA PRO A 76 0.94 14.09 -43.05
C PRO A 76 1.50 15.05 -44.09
N THR A 77 0.64 15.88 -44.69
CA THR A 77 1.05 16.96 -45.59
C THR A 77 1.81 18.07 -44.85
N ASP A 78 1.41 18.36 -43.61
CA ASP A 78 2.05 19.35 -42.74
C ASP A 78 2.30 18.74 -41.37
N THR A 79 3.56 18.42 -41.08
CA THR A 79 3.99 17.80 -39.83
C THR A 79 4.07 18.78 -38.66
N SER A 80 3.93 20.09 -38.90
CA SER A 80 3.87 21.10 -37.85
C SER A 80 2.50 21.16 -37.17
N ILE A 81 1.44 20.75 -37.88
CA ILE A 81 0.05 20.76 -37.39
C ILE A 81 -0.31 19.44 -36.70
N PHE A 82 0.03 18.31 -37.31
CA PHE A 82 -0.19 16.99 -36.70
C PHE A 82 0.82 15.96 -37.20
N THR A 83 1.10 14.97 -36.37
CA THR A 83 1.84 13.78 -36.74
C THR A 83 0.90 12.57 -36.74
N ALA A 84 1.19 11.59 -37.57
CA ALA A 84 0.43 10.35 -37.62
C ALA A 84 1.40 9.16 -37.68
N SER A 85 1.04 8.09 -36.97
CA SER A 85 1.64 6.78 -37.11
C SER A 85 0.54 5.80 -37.50
N ALA A 86 0.90 4.82 -38.33
CA ALA A 86 -0.01 3.77 -38.72
C ALA A 86 0.50 2.41 -38.22
N THR A 87 -0.44 1.52 -37.95
CA THR A 87 -0.17 0.16 -37.52
C THR A 87 -0.46 -0.81 -38.66
N SER A 88 -0.07 -2.07 -38.53
CA SER A 88 -0.33 -3.12 -39.53
C SER A 88 -1.81 -3.43 -39.77
N LYS A 89 -2.72 -2.80 -39.03
CA LYS A 89 -4.18 -2.89 -39.20
C LYS A 89 -4.77 -1.69 -39.93
N ALA A 90 -3.97 -0.68 -40.27
CA ALA A 90 -4.47 0.53 -40.91
C ALA A 90 -4.76 0.29 -42.40
N ASN A 91 -5.90 0.76 -42.88
CA ASN A 91 -6.28 0.66 -44.28
C ASN A 91 -5.53 1.72 -45.11
N ALA A 92 -4.88 1.28 -46.19
CA ALA A 92 -4.23 2.18 -47.12
C ALA A 92 -5.25 3.09 -47.82
N GLY A 93 -4.99 4.40 -47.83
CA GLY A 93 -5.88 5.39 -48.43
C GLY A 93 -5.43 6.82 -48.18
N ILE A 94 -6.06 7.77 -48.88
CA ILE A 94 -5.87 9.20 -48.69
C ILE A 94 -6.99 9.70 -47.77
N TYR A 95 -6.62 10.29 -46.64
CA TYR A 95 -7.56 10.80 -45.64
C TYR A 95 -7.48 12.33 -45.57
N SER A 96 -8.62 13.02 -45.75
CA SER A 96 -8.72 14.47 -45.56
C SER A 96 -9.05 14.79 -44.12
N ILE A 97 -8.14 15.45 -43.41
CA ILE A 97 -8.25 15.77 -41.98
C ILE A 97 -8.34 17.29 -41.80
N ASN A 98 -9.37 17.75 -41.10
CA ASN A 98 -9.55 19.16 -40.75
C ASN A 98 -9.50 19.34 -39.23
N VAL A 99 -8.46 20.01 -38.73
CA VAL A 99 -8.26 20.25 -37.29
C VAL A 99 -8.99 21.53 -36.90
N LYS A 100 -10.05 21.41 -36.09
CA LYS A 100 -10.86 22.56 -35.64
C LYS A 100 -10.39 23.15 -34.31
N GLN A 101 -10.14 22.32 -33.31
CA GLN A 101 -9.76 22.73 -31.96
C GLN A 101 -8.95 21.61 -31.27
N LEU A 102 -7.93 22.00 -30.50
CA LEU A 102 -7.15 21.08 -29.67
C LEU A 102 -7.92 20.68 -28.41
N ALA A 103 -7.80 19.42 -28.02
CA ALA A 103 -8.24 18.97 -26.70
C ALA A 103 -7.42 19.66 -25.60
N GLN A 104 -8.11 20.18 -24.59
CA GLN A 104 -7.49 20.84 -23.44
C GLN A 104 -7.90 20.12 -22.16
N SER A 105 -6.97 19.98 -21.21
CA SER A 105 -7.30 19.46 -19.89
C SER A 105 -8.04 20.54 -19.08
N GLN A 106 -9.07 20.13 -18.34
CA GLN A 106 -9.79 21.03 -17.46
C GLN A 106 -8.91 21.37 -16.25
N THR A 107 -8.59 22.65 -16.06
CA THR A 107 -7.94 23.14 -14.84
C THR A 107 -8.92 24.04 -14.10
N LEU A 108 -9.32 23.62 -12.90
CA LEU A 108 -10.09 24.46 -11.99
C LEU A 108 -9.14 25.06 -10.96
N ALA A 109 -9.00 26.38 -10.97
CA ALA A 109 -8.30 27.13 -9.93
C ALA A 109 -9.34 27.92 -9.14
N THR A 110 -9.23 27.91 -7.81
CA THR A 110 -9.97 28.86 -6.98
C THR A 110 -9.38 30.26 -7.21
N ALA A 111 -10.22 31.30 -7.19
CA ALA A 111 -9.70 32.66 -7.12
C ALA A 111 -8.92 32.78 -5.81
N GLY A 112 -7.59 32.95 -5.89
CA GLY A 112 -6.73 33.05 -4.72
C GLY A 112 -7.24 34.13 -3.76
N ILE A 113 -7.26 33.84 -2.47
CA ILE A 113 -7.64 34.82 -1.44
C ILE A 113 -6.41 35.68 -1.13
N ALA A 114 -6.54 37.00 -1.31
CA ALA A 114 -5.42 37.95 -1.26
C ALA A 114 -4.73 38.09 0.12
N SER A 115 -5.40 37.71 1.20
CA SER A 115 -4.90 37.79 2.59
C SER A 115 -5.75 36.91 3.53
N ASN A 116 -5.19 36.45 4.65
CA ASN A 116 -5.95 35.80 5.73
C ASN A 116 -7.03 36.71 6.38
N THR A 117 -7.03 38.00 6.08
CA THR A 117 -8.02 38.99 6.53
C THR A 117 -9.01 39.40 5.45
N ALA A 118 -8.87 38.88 4.22
CA ALA A 118 -9.79 39.21 3.13
C ALA A 118 -11.19 38.66 3.44
N THR A 119 -12.21 39.45 3.15
CA THR A 119 -13.60 39.07 3.41
C THR A 119 -13.99 37.83 2.62
N ILE A 120 -14.64 36.88 3.28
CA ILE A 120 -15.25 35.71 2.67
C ILE A 120 -16.52 36.17 1.95
N GLY A 121 -16.51 36.04 0.61
CA GLY A 121 -17.60 36.49 -0.27
C GLY A 121 -17.35 37.85 -0.92
N ASN A 122 -17.85 38.04 -2.15
CA ASN A 122 -17.73 39.30 -2.90
C ASN A 122 -18.83 40.33 -2.53
N GLY A 123 -19.20 40.42 -1.25
CA GLY A 123 -20.26 41.32 -0.78
C GLY A 123 -21.70 40.80 -0.92
N GLY A 124 -21.87 39.57 -1.44
CA GLY A 124 -23.14 38.84 -1.42
C GLY A 124 -23.20 37.79 -0.30
N THR A 125 -24.40 37.33 0.03
CA THR A 125 -24.61 36.27 1.04
C THR A 125 -23.83 35.01 0.63
N THR A 126 -22.86 34.61 1.44
CA THR A 126 -21.98 33.48 1.12
C THR A 126 -22.29 32.30 2.03
N THR A 127 -22.60 31.14 1.44
CA THR A 127 -22.85 29.92 2.21
C THR A 127 -21.53 29.18 2.43
N LEU A 128 -21.13 29.06 3.70
CA LEU A 128 -20.00 28.24 4.10
C LEU A 128 -20.54 26.88 4.58
N SER A 129 -20.29 25.85 3.77
CA SER A 129 -20.70 24.48 4.11
C SER A 129 -19.59 23.79 4.88
N PHE A 130 -19.84 23.50 6.16
CA PHE A 130 -18.92 22.71 6.96
C PHE A 130 -19.38 21.26 6.93
N ARG A 131 -18.48 20.38 6.45
CA ARG A 131 -18.65 18.93 6.53
C ARG A 131 -17.54 18.41 7.43
N LEU A 132 -17.88 18.03 8.65
CA LEU A 132 -17.07 17.09 9.41
C LEU A 132 -17.30 15.74 8.74
N GLY A 133 -16.24 15.08 8.27
CA GLY A 133 -16.31 13.95 7.33
C GLY A 133 -17.31 12.85 7.70
N ALA A 134 -17.79 12.14 6.69
CA ALA A 134 -18.55 10.91 6.86
C ALA A 134 -17.59 9.71 6.84
N ILE A 135 -17.71 8.80 7.81
CA ILE A 135 -17.03 7.50 7.75
C ILE A 135 -17.85 6.61 6.81
N SER A 136 -17.27 6.26 5.66
CA SER A 136 -17.78 5.17 4.82
C SER A 136 -16.61 4.20 4.59
N GLY A 137 -16.74 2.97 5.09
CA GLY A 137 -15.76 1.90 4.81
C GLY A 137 -14.96 1.35 5.99
N GLY A 138 -15.38 1.54 7.25
CA GLY A 138 -14.91 0.69 8.37
C GLY A 138 -13.43 0.80 8.76
N VAL A 139 -12.66 1.75 8.23
CA VAL A 139 -11.31 2.03 8.71
C VAL A 139 -11.38 3.11 9.78
N PHE A 140 -10.95 2.78 11.00
CA PHE A 140 -10.71 3.76 12.05
C PHE A 140 -9.45 4.56 11.70
N GLY A 141 -9.64 5.62 10.92
CA GLY A 141 -8.59 6.53 10.48
C GLY A 141 -9.25 7.67 9.74
N LEU A 142 -9.23 8.87 10.31
CA LEU A 142 -9.89 10.02 9.72
C LEU A 142 -9.30 10.36 8.34
N ALA A 143 -10.16 10.58 7.36
CA ALA A 143 -9.87 11.52 6.28
C ALA A 143 -10.16 12.94 6.79
N GLY A 144 -9.15 13.55 7.43
CA GLY A 144 -9.22 14.85 8.10
C GLY A 144 -8.43 14.86 9.41
N ASN A 145 -8.07 16.02 9.94
CA ASN A 145 -7.53 16.07 11.30
C ASN A 145 -8.67 15.91 12.30
N ALA A 146 -8.47 15.09 13.33
CA ALA A 146 -9.43 15.01 14.43
C ALA A 146 -9.46 16.37 15.12
N LEU A 147 -10.66 16.83 15.48
CA LEU A 147 -10.76 17.88 16.49
C LEU A 147 -9.98 17.37 17.70
N SER A 148 -9.04 18.17 18.20
CA SER A 148 -8.22 17.77 19.33
C SER A 148 -9.13 17.36 20.49
N ASN A 149 -8.68 16.40 21.30
CA ASN A 149 -9.44 15.94 22.48
C ASN A 149 -9.87 17.13 23.36
N SER A 150 -9.07 18.21 23.38
CA SER A 150 -9.37 19.48 24.04
C SER A 150 -10.66 20.16 23.56
N ILE A 151 -11.00 20.12 22.26
CA ILE A 151 -12.27 20.69 21.77
C ILE A 151 -13.47 19.84 22.20
N THR A 152 -13.30 18.52 22.32
CA THR A 152 -14.37 17.62 22.80
C THR A 152 -14.64 17.82 24.30
N SER A 153 -13.62 18.08 25.11
CA SER A 153 -13.77 18.35 26.54
C SER A 153 -14.19 19.80 26.82
N SER A 154 -13.55 20.76 26.16
CA SER A 154 -13.57 22.19 26.53
C SER A 154 -14.25 23.10 25.51
N GLY A 155 -14.72 22.57 24.38
CA GLY A 155 -15.36 23.35 23.31
C GLY A 155 -14.39 24.24 22.54
N ILE A 156 -14.91 25.01 21.59
CA ILE A 156 -14.14 26.01 20.85
C ILE A 156 -14.06 27.28 21.71
N ALA A 157 -12.84 27.70 22.05
CA ALA A 157 -12.60 28.87 22.89
C ALA A 157 -13.18 30.15 22.26
N ASP A 158 -13.77 31.03 23.09
CA ASP A 158 -14.33 32.30 22.61
C ASP A 158 -13.25 33.17 21.96
N GLY A 159 -13.63 33.89 20.90
CA GLY A 159 -12.71 34.74 20.13
C GLY A 159 -11.71 33.98 19.24
N SER A 160 -11.76 32.65 19.20
CA SER A 160 -10.89 31.85 18.32
C SER A 160 -11.25 31.94 16.83
N LEU A 161 -12.46 32.41 16.52
CA LEU A 161 -12.96 32.53 15.15
C LEU A 161 -13.43 33.96 14.89
N THR A 162 -12.87 34.57 13.84
CA THR A 162 -13.37 35.82 13.28
C THR A 162 -13.74 35.60 11.82
N ILE A 163 -14.89 36.13 11.40
CA ILE A 163 -15.37 36.09 10.02
C ILE A 163 -15.68 37.52 9.61
N ASN A 164 -15.07 37.99 8.53
CA ASN A 164 -15.26 39.35 8.02
C ASN A 164 -15.06 40.44 9.09
N GLY A 165 -14.07 40.25 9.97
CA GLY A 165 -13.76 41.18 11.07
C GLY A 165 -14.71 41.12 12.27
N VAL A 166 -15.71 40.23 12.26
CA VAL A 166 -16.64 40.02 13.38
C VAL A 166 -16.23 38.76 14.13
N ALA A 167 -16.07 38.88 15.46
CA ALA A 167 -15.86 37.72 16.33
C ALA A 167 -17.12 36.84 16.36
N ILE A 168 -16.94 35.55 16.10
CA ILE A 168 -17.97 34.55 16.29
C ILE A 168 -17.92 34.10 17.74
N SER A 169 -19.01 34.31 18.47
CA SER A 169 -19.13 33.89 19.86
C SER A 169 -19.16 32.37 19.92
N THR A 170 -18.14 31.78 20.54
CA THR A 170 -18.04 30.34 20.77
C THR A 170 -17.72 30.08 22.23
N ASP A 171 -18.09 28.92 22.73
CA ASP A 171 -17.91 28.58 24.13
C ASP A 171 -17.69 27.08 24.34
N SER A 172 -17.69 26.67 25.60
CA SER A 172 -17.55 25.26 26.00
C SER A 172 -18.66 24.35 25.47
N SER A 173 -19.80 24.88 25.02
CA SER A 173 -20.89 24.13 24.39
C SER A 173 -20.70 23.95 22.88
N THR A 174 -19.79 24.71 22.27
CA THR A 174 -19.52 24.68 20.82
C THR A 174 -18.62 23.49 20.46
N LYS A 175 -19.19 22.27 20.55
CA LYS A 175 -18.46 20.99 20.39
C LYS A 175 -18.75 20.23 19.10
N SER A 176 -19.62 20.76 18.23
CA SER A 176 -20.06 20.09 17.00
C SER A 176 -20.17 21.07 15.84
N ALA A 177 -20.16 20.56 14.59
CA ALA A 177 -20.42 21.39 13.40
C ALA A 177 -21.77 22.09 13.49
N LYS A 178 -22.80 21.46 14.07
CA LYS A 178 -24.11 22.07 14.27
C LYS A 178 -24.05 23.26 15.22
N ALA A 179 -23.36 23.10 16.36
CA ALA A 179 -23.18 24.19 17.32
C ALA A 179 -22.37 25.35 16.72
N LEU A 180 -21.30 25.05 15.98
CA LEU A 180 -20.49 26.06 15.30
C LEU A 180 -21.28 26.76 14.18
N ALA A 181 -22.05 26.04 13.38
CA ALA A 181 -22.89 26.64 12.35
C ALA A 181 -23.98 27.54 12.96
N ALA A 182 -24.56 27.14 14.10
CA ALA A 182 -25.49 27.98 14.84
C ALA A 182 -24.82 29.27 15.34
N ALA A 183 -23.61 29.17 15.89
CA ALA A 183 -22.82 30.33 16.33
C ALA A 183 -22.50 31.30 15.18
N ILE A 184 -22.13 30.79 14.01
CA ILE A 184 -21.89 31.61 12.81
C ILE A 184 -23.20 32.25 12.32
N ASN A 185 -24.29 31.48 12.24
CA ASN A 185 -25.58 31.98 11.78
C ASN A 185 -26.17 33.06 12.70
N ALA A 186 -25.88 33.01 14.01
CA ALA A 186 -26.26 34.06 14.96
C ALA A 186 -25.64 35.43 14.64
N LYS A 187 -24.55 35.46 13.85
CA LYS A 187 -23.89 36.68 13.35
C LYS A 187 -24.00 36.85 11.83
N SER A 188 -24.91 36.12 11.18
CA SER A 188 -25.04 36.13 9.72
C SER A 188 -25.40 37.50 9.14
N SER A 189 -26.21 38.29 9.87
CA SER A 189 -26.60 39.64 9.45
C SER A 189 -25.45 40.66 9.44
N THR A 190 -24.37 40.42 10.19
CA THR A 190 -23.20 41.30 10.23
C THR A 190 -22.02 40.75 9.42
N THR A 191 -21.94 39.43 9.29
CA THR A 191 -20.87 38.76 8.54
C THR A 191 -21.22 38.54 7.08
N ASN A 192 -22.51 38.56 6.70
CA ASN A 192 -23.02 38.09 5.41
C ASN A 192 -22.66 36.62 5.10
N VAL A 193 -22.30 35.84 6.13
CA VAL A 193 -21.98 34.43 6.00
C VAL A 193 -23.09 33.60 6.63
N VAL A 194 -23.58 32.61 5.89
CA VAL A 194 -24.51 31.60 6.40
C VAL A 194 -23.74 30.28 6.48
N ALA A 195 -23.69 29.67 7.65
CA ALA A 195 -23.11 28.36 7.85
C ALA A 195 -24.18 27.29 7.78
N ASN A 196 -23.95 26.25 6.96
CA ASN A 196 -24.77 25.05 7.00
C ASN A 196 -23.93 23.91 7.59
N ALA A 197 -24.41 23.34 8.70
CA ALA A 197 -23.87 22.08 9.20
C ALA A 197 -24.55 20.94 8.44
N GLY A 198 -23.78 20.21 7.64
CA GLY A 198 -24.28 18.96 7.07
C GLY A 198 -24.75 18.01 8.18
N THR A 199 -25.81 17.26 7.93
CA THR A 199 -26.25 16.21 8.86
C THR A 199 -25.13 15.18 8.97
N THR A 200 -24.43 15.14 10.10
CA THR A 200 -23.64 13.96 10.47
C THR A 200 -24.64 12.89 10.85
N ALA A 201 -25.07 12.10 9.87
CA ALA A 201 -25.67 10.82 10.15
C ALA A 201 -24.52 9.92 10.59
N THR A 202 -24.42 9.66 11.90
CA THR A 202 -23.81 8.40 12.34
C THR A 202 -24.60 7.32 11.63
N SER A 203 -23.97 6.54 10.75
CA SER A 203 -24.71 5.48 10.09
C SER A 203 -25.35 4.63 11.19
N ALA A 204 -26.66 4.37 11.10
CA ALA A 204 -27.28 3.33 11.93
C ALA A 204 -26.50 2.02 11.79
N THR A 205 -25.74 1.88 10.70
CA THR A 205 -24.88 0.73 10.42
C THR A 205 -23.41 0.90 10.83
N LEU A 206 -23.06 1.92 11.62
CA LEU A 206 -21.65 2.18 11.98
C LEU A 206 -21.01 0.98 12.69
N PHE A 207 -21.82 0.12 13.29
CA PHE A 207 -21.43 -1.15 13.90
C PHE A 207 -22.19 -2.35 13.30
N GLY A 208 -22.53 -2.30 12.00
CA GLY A 208 -23.24 -3.38 11.28
C GLY A 208 -24.67 -3.01 10.88
N SER A 209 -25.18 -3.61 9.80
CA SER A 209 -26.48 -3.26 9.19
C SER A 209 -27.67 -3.46 10.13
N GLY A 210 -28.11 -2.42 10.84
CA GLY A 210 -29.34 -2.44 11.67
C GLY A 210 -29.32 -1.64 12.98
N GLY A 211 -28.19 -1.06 13.39
CA GLY A 211 -28.01 -0.54 14.75
C GLY A 211 -27.27 -1.59 15.58
N ALA A 212 -26.13 -1.21 16.18
CA ALA A 212 -25.16 -2.12 16.78
C ALA A 212 -25.77 -3.17 17.73
N SER A 213 -25.70 -4.45 17.36
CA SER A 213 -25.83 -5.56 18.29
C SER A 213 -24.49 -6.21 18.62
N THR A 214 -23.35 -5.71 18.12
CA THR A 214 -22.03 -6.25 18.50
C THR A 214 -20.94 -5.18 18.56
N PHE A 215 -19.94 -5.38 19.43
CA PHE A 215 -18.65 -4.70 19.46
C PHE A 215 -17.53 -5.75 19.43
N GLY A 216 -16.91 -5.95 18.26
CA GLY A 216 -16.00 -7.10 18.05
C GLY A 216 -16.76 -8.42 18.14
N ASP A 217 -16.21 -9.40 18.88
CA ASP A 217 -16.87 -10.70 19.16
C ASP A 217 -17.96 -10.62 20.26
N ILE A 218 -18.22 -9.43 20.82
CA ILE A 218 -19.18 -9.26 21.92
C ILE A 218 -20.53 -8.84 21.36
N ASP A 219 -21.57 -9.65 21.58
CA ASP A 219 -22.97 -9.30 21.31
C ASP A 219 -23.51 -8.35 22.39
N THR A 220 -23.87 -7.14 21.97
CA THR A 220 -24.43 -6.05 22.78
C THR A 220 -25.96 -5.95 22.68
N SER A 221 -26.62 -6.92 22.04
CA SER A 221 -28.09 -7.04 22.09
C SER A 221 -28.57 -7.50 23.47
N ALA A 222 -29.84 -7.26 23.80
CA ALA A 222 -30.47 -7.72 25.04
C ALA A 222 -30.51 -9.26 25.20
N SER A 223 -30.14 -10.00 24.15
CA SER A 223 -30.04 -11.46 24.09
C SER A 223 -28.61 -12.01 24.11
N GLY A 224 -27.59 -11.15 24.10
CA GLY A 224 -26.19 -11.58 24.09
C GLY A 224 -25.80 -12.30 25.38
N THR A 225 -25.09 -13.42 25.26
CA THR A 225 -24.47 -14.14 26.38
C THR A 225 -22.96 -13.99 26.31
N TYR A 226 -22.31 -13.67 27.42
CA TYR A 226 -20.85 -13.64 27.50
C TYR A 226 -20.37 -14.28 28.80
N SER A 227 -19.24 -15.00 28.73
CA SER A 227 -18.54 -15.55 29.89
C SER A 227 -17.09 -15.05 29.94
N LEU A 228 -16.63 -14.75 31.15
CA LEU A 228 -15.27 -14.37 31.48
C LEU A 228 -14.59 -15.57 32.13
N SER A 229 -13.56 -16.12 31.49
CA SER A 229 -12.77 -17.23 32.03
C SER A 229 -11.28 -16.89 32.07
N VAL A 230 -10.56 -17.47 33.03
CA VAL A 230 -9.10 -17.40 33.13
C VAL A 230 -8.57 -18.81 33.34
N GLY A 231 -7.62 -19.24 32.51
CA GLY A 231 -7.07 -20.61 32.58
C GLY A 231 -8.10 -21.72 32.33
N GLY A 232 -9.21 -21.42 31.63
CA GLY A 232 -10.31 -22.36 31.41
C GLY A 232 -11.32 -22.45 32.55
N VAL A 233 -11.14 -21.70 33.64
CA VAL A 233 -12.10 -21.59 34.74
C VAL A 233 -12.98 -20.36 34.52
N GLU A 234 -14.30 -20.54 34.47
CA GLU A 234 -15.26 -19.45 34.33
C GLU A 234 -15.40 -18.66 35.66
N ILE A 235 -15.16 -17.36 35.61
CA ILE A 235 -15.21 -16.43 36.74
C ILE A 235 -16.54 -15.67 36.77
N ALA A 236 -17.12 -15.38 35.62
CA ALA A 236 -18.44 -14.76 35.54
C ALA A 236 -19.11 -15.07 34.20
N SER A 237 -20.43 -15.20 34.20
CA SER A 237 -21.22 -15.24 32.97
C SER A 237 -22.48 -14.41 33.09
N GLN A 238 -22.96 -13.94 31.95
CA GLN A 238 -24.24 -13.28 31.82
C GLN A 238 -25.21 -14.16 31.04
N ALA A 239 -26.38 -14.43 31.63
CA ALA A 239 -27.48 -15.13 30.97
C ALA A 239 -28.28 -14.19 30.06
N THR A 240 -29.04 -14.78 29.12
CA THR A 240 -29.92 -14.05 28.19
C THR A 240 -30.94 -13.18 28.92
N GLY A 241 -31.14 -11.93 28.48
CA GLY A 241 -32.23 -11.06 28.95
C GLY A 241 -31.89 -10.06 30.06
N ILE A 242 -30.60 -9.81 30.33
CA ILE A 242 -30.17 -8.81 31.33
C ILE A 242 -30.14 -7.42 30.70
N ALA A 243 -30.83 -6.45 31.33
CA ALA A 243 -30.91 -5.08 30.85
C ALA A 243 -29.56 -4.33 30.94
N SER A 244 -29.40 -3.27 30.13
CA SER A 244 -28.23 -2.39 30.16
C SER A 244 -27.97 -1.85 31.57
N GLY A 245 -26.80 -2.16 32.13
CA GLY A 245 -26.37 -1.76 33.48
C GLY A 245 -26.59 -2.81 34.59
N GLY A 246 -27.29 -3.92 34.30
CA GLY A 246 -27.46 -5.05 35.23
C GLY A 246 -26.45 -6.19 35.05
N GLY A 247 -25.41 -5.97 34.23
CA GLY A 247 -24.49 -7.02 33.82
C GLY A 247 -23.39 -7.37 34.81
N VAL A 248 -22.40 -8.17 34.37
CA VAL A 248 -21.23 -8.51 35.20
C VAL A 248 -20.52 -7.21 35.57
N THR A 249 -20.53 -6.87 36.86
CA THR A 249 -19.88 -5.68 37.43
C THR A 249 -18.56 -6.06 38.10
N ALA A 250 -17.67 -5.08 38.30
CA ALA A 250 -16.46 -5.27 39.10
C ALA A 250 -16.79 -5.84 40.49
N ALA A 251 -17.87 -5.37 41.12
CA ALA A 251 -18.33 -5.89 42.42
C ALA A 251 -18.77 -7.38 42.35
N SER A 252 -19.42 -7.80 41.26
CA SER A 252 -19.80 -9.21 41.08
C SER A 252 -18.60 -10.12 40.86
N ILE A 253 -17.56 -9.63 40.18
CA ILE A 253 -16.30 -10.37 39.98
C ILE A 253 -15.54 -10.45 41.31
N ASP A 254 -15.42 -9.34 42.03
CA ASP A 254 -14.77 -9.31 43.34
C ASP A 254 -15.46 -10.25 44.34
N SER A 255 -16.80 -10.34 44.29
CA SER A 255 -17.55 -11.27 45.14
C SER A 255 -17.28 -12.74 44.80
N VAL A 256 -17.07 -13.09 43.51
CA VAL A 256 -16.73 -14.47 43.10
C VAL A 256 -15.29 -14.80 43.44
N LEU A 257 -14.40 -13.81 43.40
CA LEU A 257 -12.99 -13.96 43.75
C LEU A 257 -12.71 -13.83 45.26
N ALA A 258 -13.71 -13.45 46.07
CA ALA A 258 -13.58 -13.32 47.51
C ALA A 258 -13.74 -14.67 48.24
N GLY A 259 -12.80 -14.96 49.15
CA GLY A 259 -12.82 -16.14 50.02
C GLY A 259 -12.48 -17.46 49.33
N THR A 260 -12.58 -18.57 50.07
CA THR A 260 -12.34 -19.92 49.54
C THR A 260 -13.64 -20.51 49.02
N ASN A 261 -13.78 -20.59 47.70
CA ASN A 261 -14.92 -21.18 47.03
C ASN A 261 -14.45 -22.09 45.88
N ALA A 262 -15.38 -22.76 45.19
CA ALA A 262 -15.05 -23.70 44.13
C ALA A 262 -14.25 -23.05 42.99
N THR A 263 -14.62 -21.83 42.60
CA THR A 263 -13.94 -21.02 41.58
C THR A 263 -12.54 -20.61 42.01
N THR A 264 -12.33 -20.09 43.22
CA THR A 264 -10.99 -19.69 43.69
C THR A 264 -10.08 -20.90 43.95
N THR A 265 -10.65 -22.05 44.35
CA THR A 265 -9.93 -23.32 44.49
C THR A 265 -9.51 -23.87 43.13
N ALA A 266 -10.41 -23.86 42.13
CA ALA A 266 -10.10 -24.27 40.77
C ALA A 266 -9.04 -23.36 40.12
N LEU A 267 -9.11 -22.05 40.36
CA LEU A 267 -8.12 -21.09 39.86
C LEU A 267 -6.74 -21.28 40.53
N THR A 268 -6.72 -21.65 41.82
CA THR A 268 -5.48 -21.96 42.55
C THR A 268 -4.86 -23.29 42.10
N ALA A 269 -5.68 -24.26 41.68
CA ALA A 269 -5.21 -25.55 41.15
C ALA A 269 -4.80 -25.50 39.67
N ALA A 270 -5.25 -24.47 38.94
CA ALA A 270 -4.94 -24.25 37.53
C ALA A 270 -3.66 -23.41 37.30
N ASN A 271 -3.14 -22.75 38.35
CA ASN A 271 -1.81 -22.12 38.41
C ASN A 271 -0.79 -23.04 39.08
#